data_AF-A0A8C9UTV0-F1
#
_entry.id   AF-A0A8C9UTV0-F1
#
_cell.length_a   1.000
_cell.length_b   1.000
_cell.length_c   1.000
_cell.angle_alpha   90.00
_cell.angle_beta   90.00
_cell.angle_gamma   90.00
#
_symmetry.space_group_name_H-M   'P 1'
#
loop_
_entity.id
_entity.type
_entity.pdbx_description
1 polymer ?
#
loop_
_entity_poly.entity_id
_entity_poly.type
_entity_poly.pdbx_seq_one_letter_code
_entity_poly.pdbx_strand_id
1 'polypeptide(L)'
;MEIGQRGCSAGSGASWGTPLSNKRANSPNRTNHGRTALGTGGRDPGHPRGEPANRQPPRPRKEPRFCNRTQTSTAGSLGSRGQTESKQRRVQAPDGWGQACTRVARLLNPIGNRSYGRSGNKRKPSLLFGADAKTRPPWFRHVQPAGLGWVPLLLALLHELQAPASLWSPYFALWPELDRLEHPMFWPEEERQRLLQGTGVPEAVEKDLANIRSEFYSIVLPFMEAHPDLFGPSVRSLELYHQLVALVMAYSFQEPLEEEEDEKEPNSPLMVPAADILNHLANHNANLEYSADYLRMVATRPIPKGQEIFNTYGQMANWQLIHMYGFVEPYPDNTDDTADIQMVTVREAAVRGTKGEAERLQLYERWDFLCKLEMVGEEGAFVIGREEVLTEEELAATLKVLCMPAEEFREFKDRDGWGEDEWEEDRLTVTNIPKLKASWRQLLRDSVLLTLQTYATDLKTEEDVLSNKEAYAKLSWREKQALQVRYGQKMILHQLLELTS
;
A
#
# COMPACT_ATOMS: atom_id res chain seq x y z
N MET A 1 52.75 30.12 -15.98
CA MET A 1 53.32 31.46 -15.70
C MET A 1 52.23 32.28 -15.04
N GLU A 2 52.55 32.78 -13.85
CA GLU A 2 51.91 33.86 -13.06
C GLU A 2 50.41 33.72 -12.72
N ILE A 3 50.06 33.30 -11.49
CA ILE A 3 50.14 33.98 -10.18
C ILE A 3 49.10 35.10 -10.02
N GLY A 4 48.26 34.96 -9.00
CA GLY A 4 47.38 36.01 -8.49
C GLY A 4 46.63 35.62 -7.22
N GLN A 5 47.33 35.13 -6.20
CA GLN A 5 46.82 35.00 -4.83
C GLN A 5 46.56 36.37 -4.18
N ARG A 6 45.55 36.41 -3.28
CA ARG A 6 45.49 37.03 -1.93
C ARG A 6 44.03 37.44 -1.67
N GLY A 7 43.38 37.15 -0.54
CA GLY A 7 43.81 36.54 0.72
C GLY A 7 42.96 37.10 1.87
N CYS A 8 42.55 36.22 2.79
CA CYS A 8 42.30 36.45 4.24
C CYS A 8 41.15 37.40 4.64
N SER A 9 40.44 37.29 5.78
CA SER A 9 40.36 36.40 6.96
C SER A 9 39.27 37.03 7.86
N ALA A 10 38.21 36.32 8.28
CA ALA A 10 38.00 35.68 9.59
C ALA A 10 37.96 36.58 10.85
N GLY A 11 36.94 36.36 11.70
CA GLY A 11 36.87 36.72 13.13
C GLY A 11 35.55 37.40 13.53
N SER A 12 34.51 36.70 14.02
CA SER A 12 34.27 36.12 15.37
C SER A 12 33.86 37.13 16.46
N GLY A 13 32.80 36.82 17.23
CA GLY A 13 32.45 37.52 18.46
C GLY A 13 30.98 37.40 18.89
N ALA A 14 30.69 36.47 19.80
CA ALA A 14 29.38 36.26 20.44
C ALA A 14 29.28 36.98 21.79
N SER A 15 28.07 37.35 22.26
CA SER A 15 27.53 36.96 23.59
C SER A 15 26.15 37.57 23.94
N TRP A 16 25.18 36.70 24.27
CA TRP A 16 24.28 36.62 25.45
C TRP A 16 23.49 37.84 26.01
N GLY A 17 22.20 37.60 26.31
CA GLY A 17 21.44 38.29 27.37
C GLY A 17 19.89 38.29 27.24
N THR A 18 19.21 37.37 27.94
CA THR A 18 17.74 37.22 28.14
C THR A 18 17.19 38.12 29.30
N PRO A 19 15.96 37.92 29.85
CA PRO A 19 14.62 38.40 29.45
C PRO A 19 13.93 39.22 30.60
N LEU A 20 12.64 39.64 30.52
CA LEU A 20 11.72 39.87 31.70
C LEU A 20 10.25 40.28 31.35
N SER A 21 9.32 39.38 31.69
CA SER A 21 8.00 39.46 32.40
C SER A 21 7.01 40.66 32.43
N ASN A 22 5.71 40.28 32.27
CA ASN A 22 4.46 40.61 33.02
C ASN A 22 3.91 42.05 33.21
N LYS A 23 2.59 42.22 32.92
CA LYS A 23 1.56 42.66 33.90
C LYS A 23 0.10 42.60 33.38
N ARG A 24 -0.81 42.17 34.28
CA ARG A 24 -2.29 42.25 34.25
C ARG A 24 -2.80 43.70 34.45
N ALA A 25 -4.03 44.01 34.00
CA ALA A 25 -5.04 44.72 34.83
C ALA A 25 -6.48 44.74 34.25
N ASN A 26 -7.43 44.59 35.18
CA ASN A 26 -8.90 44.62 35.22
C ASN A 26 -9.69 45.73 34.47
N SER A 27 -10.99 45.39 34.28
CA SER A 27 -12.20 46.14 33.87
C SER A 27 -12.49 47.46 34.62
N PRO A 28 -13.54 48.23 34.19
CA PRO A 28 -14.82 48.16 34.92
C PRO A 28 -16.15 48.38 34.12
N ASN A 29 -17.24 48.02 34.81
CA ASN A 29 -18.70 48.20 34.60
C ASN A 29 -19.24 49.54 34.02
N ARG A 30 -20.43 49.47 33.37
CA ARG A 30 -21.71 50.20 33.69
C ARG A 30 -22.79 49.93 32.61
N THR A 31 -23.89 49.22 32.89
CA THR A 31 -25.25 49.65 33.36
C THR A 31 -26.07 50.56 32.41
N ASN A 32 -27.22 50.05 31.89
CA ASN A 32 -28.62 50.48 32.21
C ASN A 32 -29.64 49.87 31.22
N HIS A 33 -30.66 49.11 31.69
CA HIS A 33 -32.09 49.48 31.86
C HIS A 33 -32.84 49.73 30.54
N GLY A 34 -34.03 49.21 30.24
CA GLY A 34 -35.11 48.40 30.85
C GLY A 34 -36.08 48.08 29.67
N ARG A 35 -37.18 47.32 29.72
CA ARG A 35 -38.19 47.08 30.75
C ARG A 35 -39.17 46.04 30.15
N THR A 36 -39.62 45.08 30.99
CA THR A 36 -41.01 44.55 31.15
C THR A 36 -41.90 44.32 29.91
N ALA A 37 -42.60 43.20 29.72
CA ALA A 37 -43.57 42.63 30.68
C ALA A 37 -44.12 41.24 30.24
N LEU A 38 -44.29 40.34 31.23
CA LEU A 38 -45.50 39.55 31.58
C LEU A 38 -46.22 38.78 30.45
N GLY A 39 -46.58 37.51 30.55
CA GLY A 39 -46.80 36.50 31.60
C GLY A 39 -47.37 35.25 30.86
N THR A 40 -47.62 34.05 31.36
CA THR A 40 -47.88 33.51 32.71
C THR A 40 -48.04 31.99 32.53
N GLY A 41 -47.50 31.20 33.46
CA GLY A 41 -48.04 29.91 33.93
C GLY A 41 -47.90 28.69 33.01
N GLY A 42 -47.42 27.53 33.43
CA GLY A 42 -47.08 27.02 34.76
C GLY A 42 -47.44 25.53 34.87
N ARG A 43 -46.40 24.70 35.04
CA ARG A 43 -46.31 23.45 35.84
C ARG A 43 -47.08 22.18 35.40
N ASP A 44 -46.30 21.21 34.90
CA ASP A 44 -46.00 19.86 35.47
C ASP A 44 -46.52 19.48 36.88
N PRO A 45 -46.43 18.21 37.35
CA PRO A 45 -46.17 16.91 36.67
C PRO A 45 -47.05 15.74 37.21
N GLY A 46 -46.89 14.51 36.67
CA GLY A 46 -47.34 13.29 37.38
C GLY A 46 -47.43 11.99 36.56
N HIS A 47 -46.48 11.07 36.78
CA HIS A 47 -46.62 9.60 36.60
C HIS A 47 -47.40 9.01 37.81
N PRO A 48 -47.94 7.74 37.85
CA PRO A 48 -47.35 6.50 37.29
C PRO A 48 -48.31 5.31 36.90
N ARG A 49 -47.72 4.19 36.42
CA ARG A 49 -48.10 2.74 36.49
C ARG A 49 -49.32 2.16 35.72
N GLY A 50 -49.08 1.03 35.03
CA GLY A 50 -50.07 -0.06 34.81
C GLY A 50 -49.83 -0.96 33.58
N GLU A 51 -49.14 -2.10 33.76
CA GLU A 51 -49.22 -3.31 32.90
C GLU A 51 -50.52 -4.11 33.24
N PRO A 52 -51.09 -5.01 32.39
CA PRO A 52 -50.41 -6.27 31.99
C PRO A 52 -50.78 -6.94 30.63
N ALA A 53 -49.97 -7.97 30.30
CA ALA A 53 -50.29 -9.26 29.66
C ALA A 53 -50.47 -9.41 28.13
N ASN A 54 -49.42 -9.98 27.51
CA ASN A 54 -49.35 -11.32 26.88
C ASN A 54 -50.37 -11.73 25.79
N ARG A 55 -49.89 -11.91 24.54
CA ARG A 55 -50.19 -13.05 23.62
C ARG A 55 -49.47 -12.92 22.25
N GLN A 56 -48.53 -13.82 21.97
CA GLN A 56 -48.20 -14.33 20.62
C GLN A 56 -48.84 -15.73 20.45
N PRO A 57 -48.85 -16.37 19.26
CA PRO A 57 -48.98 -15.91 17.87
C PRO A 57 -50.09 -16.72 17.12
N PRO A 58 -50.25 -16.56 15.79
CA PRO A 58 -50.20 -17.80 14.98
C PRO A 58 -49.47 -17.65 13.62
N ARG A 59 -48.69 -18.68 13.29
CA ARG A 59 -48.42 -19.20 11.93
C ARG A 59 -48.87 -20.68 11.92
N PRO A 60 -48.87 -21.47 10.83
CA PRO A 60 -48.66 -21.18 9.39
C PRO A 60 -49.70 -21.86 8.45
N ARG A 61 -49.79 -21.45 7.18
CA ARG A 61 -50.18 -22.31 6.02
C ARG A 61 -49.66 -21.67 4.72
N LYS A 62 -49.26 -22.33 3.64
CA LYS A 62 -48.84 -23.70 3.29
C LYS A 62 -48.39 -23.56 1.82
N GLU A 63 -47.22 -24.09 1.46
CA GLU A 63 -46.76 -24.28 0.08
C GLU A 63 -47.67 -25.26 -0.69
N PRO A 64 -47.67 -25.22 -2.04
CA PRO A 64 -47.93 -26.40 -2.84
C PRO A 64 -46.63 -27.05 -3.34
N ARG A 65 -46.48 -28.32 -2.98
CA ARG A 65 -45.51 -29.29 -3.50
C ARG A 65 -45.89 -29.77 -4.91
N PHE A 66 -44.88 -30.07 -5.73
CA PHE A 66 -44.93 -31.16 -6.73
C PHE A 66 -43.64 -31.97 -6.55
N CYS A 67 -43.68 -33.09 -5.83
CA CYS A 67 -43.87 -34.48 -6.29
C CYS A 67 -42.71 -35.06 -7.10
N ASN A 68 -41.76 -35.68 -6.38
CA ASN A 68 -40.90 -36.75 -6.87
C ASN A 68 -41.73 -38.03 -7.08
N ARG A 69 -41.49 -38.74 -8.17
CA ARG A 69 -41.86 -40.16 -8.33
C ARG A 69 -40.63 -40.93 -8.80
N THR A 70 -40.16 -41.81 -7.94
CA THR A 70 -39.21 -42.89 -8.20
C THR A 70 -39.89 -43.98 -9.05
N GLN A 71 -39.19 -44.48 -10.07
CA GLN A 71 -39.29 -45.89 -10.48
C GLN A 71 -37.92 -46.40 -10.96
N THR A 72 -37.63 -47.60 -10.48
CA THR A 72 -36.48 -48.48 -10.67
C THR A 72 -36.43 -49.14 -12.05
N SER A 73 -35.25 -49.31 -12.66
CA SER A 73 -34.83 -50.59 -13.28
C SER A 73 -33.36 -50.61 -13.70
N THR A 74 -32.74 -51.75 -13.46
CA THR A 74 -31.38 -52.20 -13.77
C THR A 74 -31.02 -52.35 -15.26
N ALA A 75 -29.70 -52.21 -15.51
CA ALA A 75 -28.86 -52.87 -16.53
C ALA A 75 -28.90 -52.41 -18.02
N GLY A 76 -27.72 -52.13 -18.58
CA GLY A 76 -27.45 -52.28 -20.03
C GLY A 76 -26.59 -51.20 -20.70
N SER A 77 -25.27 -51.43 -20.73
CA SER A 77 -24.32 -51.24 -21.85
C SER A 77 -24.69 -50.40 -23.10
N LEU A 78 -23.68 -49.66 -23.60
CA LEU A 78 -23.43 -49.10 -24.95
C LEU A 78 -24.02 -47.72 -25.30
N GLY A 79 -23.14 -46.86 -25.85
CA GLY A 79 -23.53 -45.92 -26.91
C GLY A 79 -23.10 -44.48 -26.72
N SER A 80 -22.07 -44.09 -27.44
CA SER A 80 -21.60 -42.71 -27.65
C SER A 80 -22.64 -41.81 -28.32
N ARG A 81 -22.71 -40.54 -27.88
CA ARG A 81 -22.79 -39.30 -28.69
C ARG A 81 -23.54 -38.17 -27.96
N GLY A 82 -22.94 -36.97 -28.01
CA GLY A 82 -23.67 -35.70 -28.06
C GLY A 82 -23.59 -34.83 -26.81
N GLN A 83 -22.43 -34.24 -26.51
CA GLN A 83 -22.41 -32.98 -25.75
C GLN A 83 -22.69 -31.83 -26.72
N THR A 84 -23.78 -31.12 -26.46
CA THR A 84 -24.12 -29.84 -27.09
C THR A 84 -23.24 -28.75 -26.50
N GLU A 85 -22.22 -28.32 -27.23
CA GLU A 85 -21.46 -27.10 -26.94
C GLU A 85 -22.35 -25.86 -27.12
N SER A 86 -22.57 -25.13 -26.04
CA SER A 86 -23.06 -23.75 -26.10
C SER A 86 -21.96 -22.87 -26.69
N LYS A 87 -22.14 -22.45 -27.95
CA LYS A 87 -21.27 -21.45 -28.60
C LYS A 87 -21.33 -20.12 -27.84
N GLN A 88 -20.40 -19.89 -26.92
CA GLN A 88 -20.04 -18.54 -26.48
C GLN A 88 -19.46 -17.80 -27.68
N ARG A 89 -20.12 -16.70 -28.08
CA ARG A 89 -19.55 -15.77 -29.06
C ARG A 89 -18.31 -15.13 -28.44
N ARG A 90 -17.12 -15.50 -28.93
CA ARG A 90 -15.89 -14.71 -28.72
C ARG A 90 -16.11 -13.32 -29.32
N VAL A 91 -16.13 -12.30 -28.48
CA VAL A 91 -15.86 -10.93 -28.90
C VAL A 91 -14.35 -10.77 -28.80
N GLN A 92 -13.65 -10.73 -29.93
CA GLN A 92 -12.24 -10.34 -29.96
C GLN A 92 -12.17 -8.85 -29.62
N ALA A 93 -11.57 -8.50 -28.48
CA ALA A 93 -11.13 -7.14 -28.22
C ALA A 93 -9.95 -6.83 -29.17
N PRO A 94 -9.83 -5.63 -29.75
CA PRO A 94 -8.69 -5.29 -30.59
C PRO A 94 -7.40 -5.24 -29.75
N ASP A 95 -6.31 -5.83 -30.25
CA ASP A 95 -4.93 -5.79 -29.72
C ASP A 95 -4.29 -4.39 -29.80
N GLY A 96 -4.99 -3.34 -29.40
CA GLY A 96 -4.52 -1.98 -29.65
C GLY A 96 -3.55 -1.46 -28.57
N TRP A 97 -3.68 -1.86 -27.30
CA TRP A 97 -2.83 -1.33 -26.21
C TRP A 97 -1.37 -1.63 -26.48
N GLY A 98 -1.11 -2.88 -26.90
CA GLY A 98 0.21 -3.30 -27.38
C GLY A 98 0.71 -2.45 -28.55
N GLN A 99 -0.15 -2.04 -29.48
CA GLN A 99 0.27 -1.25 -30.65
C GLN A 99 0.57 0.23 -30.33
N ALA A 100 -0.23 0.88 -29.47
CA ALA A 100 0.03 2.26 -29.03
C ALA A 100 1.31 2.32 -28.16
N CYS A 101 1.42 1.42 -27.17
CA CYS A 101 2.64 1.26 -26.38
C CYS A 101 3.84 0.90 -27.26
N THR A 102 3.69 0.03 -28.26
CA THR A 102 4.76 -0.31 -29.21
C THR A 102 5.17 0.88 -30.07
N ARG A 103 4.23 1.73 -30.51
CA ARG A 103 4.53 2.91 -31.32
C ARG A 103 5.32 3.94 -30.49
N VAL A 104 4.93 4.18 -29.25
CA VAL A 104 5.64 5.07 -28.32
C VAL A 104 6.99 4.47 -27.89
N ALA A 105 7.04 3.18 -27.55
CA ALA A 105 8.27 2.48 -27.17
C ALA A 105 9.30 2.45 -28.31
N ARG A 106 8.87 2.31 -29.57
CA ARG A 106 9.76 2.41 -30.74
C ARG A 106 10.35 3.81 -30.92
N LEU A 107 9.65 4.86 -30.51
CA LEU A 107 10.15 6.23 -30.53
C LEU A 107 11.09 6.52 -29.37
N LEU A 108 10.83 5.92 -28.19
CA LEU A 108 11.73 5.96 -27.04
C LEU A 108 13.06 5.22 -27.28
N ASN A 109 13.11 4.27 -28.21
CA ASN A 109 14.32 3.51 -28.56
C ASN A 109 14.62 3.50 -30.07
N PRO A 110 15.21 4.57 -30.63
CA PRO A 110 15.45 4.70 -32.07
C PRO A 110 16.54 3.76 -32.62
N ILE A 111 17.29 3.04 -31.78
CA ILE A 111 18.37 2.11 -32.19
C ILE A 111 17.91 0.66 -31.99
N GLY A 112 16.82 0.29 -32.65
CA GLY A 112 16.23 -1.06 -32.56
C GLY A 112 15.94 -1.76 -33.88
N ASN A 113 16.34 -1.19 -35.03
CA ASN A 113 16.08 -1.80 -36.34
C ASN A 113 17.32 -1.77 -37.24
N ARG A 114 18.26 -2.67 -36.98
CA ARG A 114 19.06 -3.28 -38.05
C ARG A 114 18.96 -4.79 -37.93
N SER A 115 18.38 -5.36 -38.98
CA SER A 115 18.46 -6.74 -39.44
C SER A 115 19.44 -7.62 -38.65
N TYR A 116 18.91 -8.57 -37.89
CA TYR A 116 19.70 -9.72 -37.45
C TYR A 116 19.15 -10.98 -38.14
N GLY A 117 19.80 -11.29 -39.27
CA GLY A 117 19.89 -12.67 -39.72
C GLY A 117 20.62 -13.52 -38.67
N ARG A 118 20.32 -14.82 -38.71
CA ARG A 118 20.98 -15.92 -37.97
C ARG A 118 22.42 -15.63 -37.58
N SER A 119 22.72 -15.72 -36.27
CA SER A 119 23.90 -16.38 -35.68
C SER A 119 24.36 -15.68 -34.40
N GLY A 120 24.53 -16.48 -33.34
CA GLY A 120 25.73 -16.47 -32.51
C GLY A 120 25.98 -15.26 -31.60
N ASN A 121 25.59 -15.42 -30.33
CA ASN A 121 26.30 -15.02 -29.12
C ASN A 121 27.30 -13.83 -29.21
N LYS A 122 26.94 -12.67 -28.61
CA LYS A 122 27.81 -11.82 -27.76
C LYS A 122 27.13 -10.49 -27.40
N ARG A 123 27.00 -10.28 -26.07
CA ARG A 123 26.95 -9.02 -25.28
C ARG A 123 26.48 -7.74 -25.98
N LYS A 124 25.37 -7.16 -25.51
CA LYS A 124 24.99 -5.76 -25.75
C LYS A 124 25.38 -4.88 -24.55
N PRO A 125 25.68 -3.58 -24.77
CA PRO A 125 26.24 -2.71 -23.74
C PRO A 125 25.16 -2.10 -22.86
N SER A 126 25.39 -2.24 -21.55
CA SER A 126 24.71 -1.55 -20.45
C SER A 126 24.98 -0.04 -20.49
N LEU A 127 23.91 0.75 -20.65
CA LEU A 127 23.92 2.20 -20.44
C LEU A 127 22.59 2.61 -19.82
N LEU A 128 22.45 2.46 -18.50
CA LEU A 128 21.53 3.23 -17.66
C LEU A 128 22.20 3.41 -16.30
N PHE A 129 22.38 4.67 -15.89
CA PHE A 129 22.71 5.05 -14.52
C PHE A 129 21.37 5.20 -13.78
N GLY A 130 21.17 4.38 -12.74
CA GLY A 130 20.03 4.40 -11.84
C GLY A 130 20.16 3.21 -10.90
N ALA A 131 20.00 3.44 -9.60
CA ALA A 131 20.35 2.50 -8.53
C ALA A 131 19.83 1.07 -8.78
N ASP A 132 20.73 0.12 -8.53
CA ASP A 132 20.59 -1.31 -8.78
C ASP A 132 19.25 -1.85 -8.24
N ALA A 133 18.46 -2.49 -9.10
CA ALA A 133 17.22 -3.18 -8.73
C ALA A 133 17.44 -4.40 -7.81
N LYS A 134 18.70 -4.70 -7.49
CA LYS A 134 19.18 -5.86 -6.73
C LYS A 134 19.13 -5.73 -5.21
N THR A 135 18.75 -4.57 -4.67
CA THR A 135 18.81 -4.32 -3.21
C THR A 135 17.46 -4.42 -2.49
N ARG A 136 16.45 -5.06 -3.10
CA ARG A 136 15.07 -5.04 -2.59
C ARG A 136 14.58 -6.44 -2.22
N PRO A 137 14.03 -6.63 -1.00
CA PRO A 137 13.42 -7.88 -0.57
C PRO A 137 12.27 -8.33 -1.50
N PRO A 138 11.97 -9.64 -1.59
CA PRO A 138 10.97 -10.20 -2.50
C PRO A 138 9.56 -9.57 -2.38
N TRP A 139 9.11 -9.26 -1.17
CA TRP A 139 7.82 -8.61 -0.92
C TRP A 139 7.79 -7.13 -1.35
N PHE A 140 8.93 -6.45 -1.38
CA PHE A 140 9.07 -5.05 -1.81
C PHE A 140 8.96 -4.89 -3.33
N ARG A 141 8.94 -6.01 -4.10
CA ARG A 141 8.75 -5.98 -5.55
C ARG A 141 7.33 -5.56 -5.97
N HIS A 142 6.36 -5.63 -5.06
CA HIS A 142 4.94 -5.44 -5.36
C HIS A 142 4.45 -4.00 -5.14
N VAL A 143 5.28 -3.14 -4.51
CA VAL A 143 5.00 -1.71 -4.36
C VAL A 143 6.13 -0.95 -5.06
N GLN A 144 6.06 -0.85 -6.38
CA GLN A 144 6.99 -0.01 -7.12
C GLN A 144 6.51 1.45 -7.08
N PRO A 145 7.25 2.37 -6.43
CA PRO A 145 7.02 3.79 -6.65
C PRO A 145 7.29 4.13 -8.12
N ALA A 146 6.65 5.19 -8.62
CA ALA A 146 6.79 5.64 -10.00
C ALA A 146 8.29 5.80 -10.35
N GLY A 147 8.80 4.87 -11.15
CA GLY A 147 10.12 4.90 -11.76
C GLY A 147 9.98 4.58 -13.25
N LEU A 148 11.09 4.69 -13.99
CA LEU A 148 11.21 4.62 -15.46
C LEU A 148 10.35 3.57 -16.19
N GLY A 149 9.89 2.51 -15.52
CA GLY A 149 9.02 1.47 -16.07
C GLY A 149 7.61 1.92 -16.47
N TRP A 150 7.06 3.02 -15.93
CA TRP A 150 5.69 3.46 -16.23
C TRP A 150 5.58 4.52 -17.33
N VAL A 151 6.68 5.24 -17.61
CA VAL A 151 6.74 6.31 -18.62
C VAL A 151 6.15 5.90 -19.97
N PRO A 152 6.45 4.71 -20.53
CA PRO A 152 5.88 4.31 -21.82
C PRO A 152 4.35 4.22 -21.80
N LEU A 153 3.77 3.68 -20.72
CA LEU A 153 2.31 3.61 -20.58
C LEU A 153 1.72 5.01 -20.43
N LEU A 154 2.29 5.84 -19.56
CA LEU A 154 1.81 7.21 -19.32
C LEU A 154 1.84 8.06 -20.60
N LEU A 155 2.89 7.94 -21.41
CA LEU A 155 2.98 8.58 -22.72
C LEU A 155 1.93 8.02 -23.70
N ALA A 156 1.64 6.72 -23.69
CA ALA A 156 0.58 6.14 -24.50
C ALA A 156 -0.81 6.70 -24.09
N LEU A 157 -1.09 6.81 -22.78
CA LEU A 157 -2.31 7.42 -22.26
C LEU A 157 -2.43 8.89 -22.69
N LEU A 158 -1.38 9.68 -22.49
CA LEU A 158 -1.34 11.08 -22.90
C LEU A 158 -1.61 11.27 -24.40
N HIS A 159 -1.06 10.40 -25.24
CA HIS A 159 -1.29 10.42 -26.69
C HIS A 159 -2.74 10.09 -27.05
N GLU A 160 -3.28 9.00 -26.50
CA GLU A 160 -4.62 8.49 -26.81
C GLU A 160 -5.73 9.41 -26.28
N LEU A 161 -5.53 10.07 -25.14
CA LEU A 161 -6.50 11.01 -24.57
C LEU A 161 -6.77 12.24 -25.45
N GLN A 162 -5.78 12.67 -26.23
CA GLN A 162 -5.92 13.80 -27.16
C GLN A 162 -6.13 13.36 -28.61
N ALA A 163 -6.09 12.06 -28.90
CA ALA A 163 -6.32 11.52 -30.23
C ALA A 163 -7.83 11.55 -30.58
N PRO A 164 -8.28 12.32 -31.59
CA PRO A 164 -9.71 12.47 -31.90
C PRO A 164 -10.41 11.17 -32.32
N ALA A 165 -9.64 10.18 -32.78
CA ALA A 165 -10.13 8.89 -33.26
C ALA A 165 -9.53 7.72 -32.45
N SER A 166 -9.26 7.94 -31.16
CA SER A 166 -8.78 6.88 -30.28
C SER A 166 -9.77 5.71 -30.26
N LEU A 167 -9.26 4.49 -30.41
CA LEU A 167 -10.07 3.28 -30.29
C LEU A 167 -10.58 3.07 -28.86
N TRP A 168 -9.97 3.75 -27.87
CA TRP A 168 -10.28 3.64 -26.45
C TRP A 168 -11.16 4.76 -25.90
N SER A 169 -11.61 5.70 -26.73
CA SER A 169 -12.54 6.74 -26.25
C SER A 169 -13.76 6.18 -25.48
N PRO A 170 -14.39 5.05 -25.88
CA PRO A 170 -15.49 4.47 -25.09
C PRO A 170 -15.04 3.94 -23.73
N TYR A 171 -13.80 3.48 -23.60
CA TYR A 171 -13.22 3.02 -22.34
C TYR A 171 -12.88 4.20 -21.42
N PHE A 172 -12.23 5.24 -21.95
CA PHE A 172 -11.93 6.47 -21.20
C PHE A 172 -13.20 7.19 -20.70
N ALA A 173 -14.33 7.04 -21.39
CA ALA A 173 -15.61 7.58 -20.95
C ALA A 173 -16.15 6.95 -19.65
N LEU A 174 -15.58 5.82 -19.19
CA LEU A 174 -15.92 5.17 -17.92
C LEU A 174 -14.94 5.51 -16.80
N TRP A 175 -13.85 6.23 -17.09
CA TRP A 175 -12.89 6.62 -16.08
C TRP A 175 -13.49 7.58 -15.05
N PRO A 176 -12.92 7.61 -13.83
CA PRO A 176 -13.28 8.62 -12.85
C PRO A 176 -12.96 10.03 -13.37
N GLU A 177 -13.64 11.02 -12.81
CA GLU A 177 -13.24 12.41 -12.95
C GLU A 177 -11.85 12.60 -12.34
N LEU A 178 -10.84 12.92 -13.17
CA LEU A 178 -9.42 12.93 -12.76
C LEU A 178 -9.09 13.96 -11.67
N ASP A 179 -9.90 15.03 -11.54
CA ASP A 179 -9.79 16.05 -10.51
C ASP A 179 -10.38 15.62 -9.16
N ARG A 180 -11.02 14.44 -9.09
CA ARG A 180 -11.65 13.89 -7.87
C ARG A 180 -10.98 12.63 -7.35
N LEU A 181 -9.77 12.32 -7.80
CA LEU A 181 -8.99 11.22 -7.26
C LEU A 181 -8.68 11.47 -5.77
N GLU A 182 -8.82 10.43 -4.95
CA GLU A 182 -8.79 10.57 -3.49
C GLU A 182 -7.42 10.26 -2.86
N HIS A 183 -6.41 9.93 -3.67
CA HIS A 183 -5.06 9.60 -3.23
C HIS A 183 -4.47 10.70 -2.31
N PRO A 184 -3.77 10.33 -1.22
CA PRO A 184 -3.12 11.27 -0.30
C PRO A 184 -2.12 12.22 -0.95
N MET A 185 -1.58 11.90 -2.13
CA MET A 185 -0.75 12.82 -2.91
C MET A 185 -1.47 14.11 -3.34
N PHE A 186 -2.80 14.08 -3.42
CA PHE A 186 -3.63 15.26 -3.71
C PHE A 186 -4.13 15.98 -2.45
N TRP A 187 -3.80 15.48 -1.25
CA TRP A 187 -4.15 16.14 0.00
C TRP A 187 -3.17 17.29 0.28
N PRO A 188 -3.61 18.36 0.97
CA PRO A 188 -2.70 19.34 1.53
C PRO A 188 -1.60 18.66 2.35
N GLU A 189 -0.35 19.08 2.14
CA GLU A 189 0.81 18.45 2.77
C GLU A 189 0.70 18.41 4.30
N GLU A 190 0.34 19.53 4.93
CA GLU A 190 0.14 19.60 6.38
C GLU A 190 -0.94 18.64 6.88
N GLU A 191 -2.03 18.47 6.11
CA GLU A 191 -3.11 17.53 6.45
C GLU A 191 -2.63 16.09 6.33
N ARG A 192 -1.93 15.73 5.25
CA ARG A 192 -1.33 14.40 5.06
C ARG A 192 -0.34 14.07 6.17
N GLN A 193 0.60 14.97 6.45
CA GLN A 193 1.62 14.77 7.49
C GLN A 193 0.98 14.59 8.88
N ARG A 194 0.00 15.44 9.22
CA ARG A 194 -0.68 15.36 10.52
C ARG A 194 -1.53 14.10 10.67
N LEU A 195 -2.30 13.73 9.65
CA LEU A 195 -3.27 12.64 9.76
C LEU A 195 -2.64 11.25 9.57
N LEU A 196 -1.56 11.13 8.80
CA LEU A 196 -0.95 9.85 8.46
C LEU A 196 0.46 9.69 9.06
N GLN A 197 0.79 10.48 10.09
CA GLN A 197 2.06 10.37 10.80
C GLN A 197 2.27 8.95 11.34
N GLY A 198 3.42 8.36 11.00
CA GLY A 198 3.83 7.03 11.46
C GLY A 198 3.29 5.86 10.62
N THR A 199 2.43 6.13 9.62
CA THR A 199 1.82 5.05 8.81
C THR A 199 2.62 4.64 7.58
N GLY A 200 3.72 5.34 7.26
CA GLY A 200 4.54 5.15 6.05
C GLY A 200 4.01 5.85 4.78
N VAL A 201 2.75 6.30 4.80
CA VAL A 201 2.10 6.96 3.65
C VAL A 201 2.72 8.34 3.34
N PRO A 202 3.02 9.21 4.33
CA PRO A 202 3.64 10.50 4.04
C PRO A 202 4.97 10.36 3.30
N GLU A 203 5.83 9.43 3.74
CA GLU A 203 7.15 9.16 3.18
C GLU A 203 7.04 8.59 1.76
N ALA A 204 6.12 7.64 1.54
CA ALA A 204 5.84 7.08 0.22
C ALA A 204 5.37 8.16 -0.77
N VAL A 205 4.42 9.00 -0.35
CA VAL A 205 3.89 10.09 -1.18
C VAL A 205 4.96 11.14 -1.49
N GLU A 206 5.83 11.49 -0.54
CA GLU A 206 6.91 12.44 -0.79
C GLU A 206 7.89 11.90 -1.85
N LYS A 207 8.25 10.62 -1.74
CA LYS A 207 9.08 9.93 -2.74
C LYS A 207 8.41 9.94 -4.12
N ASP A 208 7.13 9.64 -4.20
CA ASP A 208 6.38 9.66 -5.46
C ASP A 208 6.31 11.06 -6.07
N LEU A 209 5.95 12.08 -5.30
CA LEU A 209 5.88 13.46 -5.79
C LEU A 209 7.24 13.95 -6.31
N ALA A 210 8.34 13.59 -5.64
CA ALA A 210 9.69 13.90 -6.09
C ALA A 210 10.02 13.18 -7.42
N ASN A 211 9.71 11.89 -7.51
CA ASN A 211 9.95 11.08 -8.70
C ASN A 211 9.12 11.56 -9.90
N ILE A 212 7.81 11.74 -9.73
CA ILE A 212 6.87 12.22 -10.75
C ILE A 212 7.34 13.56 -11.31
N ARG A 213 7.73 14.49 -10.43
CA ARG A 213 8.24 15.80 -10.85
C ARG A 213 9.54 15.68 -11.64
N SER A 214 10.49 14.89 -11.13
CA SER A 214 11.78 14.65 -11.79
C SER A 214 11.57 14.05 -13.19
N GLU A 215 10.77 12.98 -13.27
CA GLU A 215 10.46 12.26 -14.49
C GLU A 215 9.75 13.14 -15.52
N PHE A 216 8.76 13.93 -15.09
CA PHE A 216 8.04 14.82 -15.98
C PHE A 216 8.97 15.83 -16.65
N TYR A 217 9.83 16.51 -15.88
CA TYR A 217 10.70 17.55 -16.44
C TYR A 217 11.94 17.01 -17.16
N SER A 218 12.47 15.86 -16.74
CA SER A 218 13.70 15.31 -17.33
C SER A 218 13.45 14.41 -18.54
N ILE A 219 12.26 13.80 -18.64
CA ILE A 219 11.96 12.78 -19.66
C ILE A 219 10.69 13.12 -20.44
N VAL A 220 9.54 13.20 -19.75
CA VAL A 220 8.22 13.22 -20.39
C VAL A 220 7.98 14.49 -21.18
N LEU A 221 8.19 15.66 -20.56
CA LEU A 221 8.00 16.95 -21.20
C LEU A 221 8.97 17.15 -22.39
N PRO A 222 10.29 16.92 -22.26
CA PRO A 222 11.19 16.97 -23.41
C PRO A 222 10.78 16.03 -24.56
N PHE A 223 10.28 14.83 -24.25
CA PHE A 223 9.80 13.89 -25.26
C PHE A 223 8.55 14.41 -25.99
N MET A 224 7.57 14.94 -25.26
CA MET A 224 6.37 15.54 -25.85
C MET A 224 6.68 16.78 -26.69
N GLU A 225 7.65 17.59 -26.27
CA GLU A 225 8.10 18.76 -27.03
C GLU A 225 8.85 18.38 -28.31
N ALA A 226 9.61 17.29 -28.29
CA ALA A 226 10.29 16.74 -29.46
C ALA A 226 9.32 16.10 -30.48
N HIS A 227 8.11 15.72 -30.06
CA HIS A 227 7.11 15.03 -30.89
C HIS A 227 5.75 15.76 -30.86
N PRO A 228 5.69 17.04 -31.29
CA PRO A 228 4.49 17.88 -31.20
C PRO A 228 3.34 17.41 -32.10
N ASP A 229 3.63 16.56 -33.09
CA ASP A 229 2.65 15.89 -33.95
C ASP A 229 1.87 14.80 -33.21
N LEU A 230 2.45 14.23 -32.15
CA LEU A 230 1.81 13.20 -31.32
C LEU A 230 1.26 13.78 -30.01
N PHE A 231 1.82 14.87 -29.51
CA PHE A 231 1.47 15.46 -28.22
C PHE A 231 1.18 16.96 -28.35
N GLY A 232 -0.11 17.29 -28.38
CA GLY A 232 -0.56 18.68 -28.37
C GLY A 232 -0.22 19.43 -27.07
N PRO A 233 -0.25 20.77 -27.06
CA PRO A 233 0.06 21.57 -25.86
C PRO A 233 -0.85 21.29 -24.66
N SER A 234 -2.09 20.85 -24.87
CA SER A 234 -3.07 20.61 -23.81
C SER A 234 -2.71 19.46 -22.87
N VAL A 235 -1.93 18.47 -23.33
CA VAL A 235 -1.52 17.31 -22.52
C VAL A 235 -0.15 17.50 -21.86
N ARG A 236 0.55 18.60 -22.16
CA ARG A 236 1.86 18.95 -21.57
C ARG A 236 1.70 19.60 -20.20
N SER A 237 0.95 18.95 -19.32
CA SER A 237 0.59 19.44 -18.00
C SER A 237 1.14 18.52 -16.93
N LEU A 238 1.90 19.09 -15.99
CA LEU A 238 2.37 18.35 -14.82
C LEU A 238 1.18 17.88 -13.96
N GLU A 239 0.10 18.65 -13.89
CA GLU A 239 -1.10 18.30 -13.14
C GLU A 239 -1.78 17.06 -13.75
N LEU A 240 -1.98 17.05 -15.07
CA LEU A 240 -2.51 15.88 -15.78
C LEU A 240 -1.59 14.67 -15.59
N TYR A 241 -0.27 14.89 -15.59
CA TYR A 241 0.69 13.82 -15.36
C TYR A 241 0.53 13.17 -13.97
N HIS A 242 0.37 13.97 -12.92
CA HIS A 242 0.08 13.45 -11.57
C HIS A 242 -1.21 12.65 -11.55
N GLN A 243 -2.27 13.14 -12.20
CA GLN A 243 -3.56 12.44 -12.28
C GLN A 243 -3.44 11.11 -13.01
N LEU A 244 -2.69 11.03 -14.11
CA LEU A 244 -2.47 9.78 -14.84
C LEU A 244 -1.58 8.81 -14.08
N VAL A 245 -0.59 9.29 -13.33
CA VAL A 245 0.19 8.43 -12.42
C VAL A 245 -0.74 7.82 -11.37
N ALA A 246 -1.59 8.63 -10.72
CA ALA A 246 -2.57 8.12 -9.77
C ALA A 246 -3.60 7.17 -10.37
N LEU A 247 -4.02 7.42 -11.62
CA LEU A 247 -4.88 6.50 -12.35
C LEU A 247 -4.18 5.17 -12.65
N VAL A 248 -2.92 5.19 -13.10
CA VAL A 248 -2.12 3.98 -13.32
C VAL A 248 -1.91 3.22 -12.00
N MET A 249 -1.63 3.92 -10.89
CA MET A 249 -1.54 3.29 -9.57
C MET A 249 -2.83 2.54 -9.21
N ALA A 250 -3.99 3.14 -9.46
CA ALA A 250 -5.27 2.60 -8.99
C ALA A 250 -5.97 1.63 -9.96
N TYR A 251 -5.68 1.67 -11.26
CA TYR A 251 -6.46 0.96 -12.28
C TYR A 251 -5.63 0.06 -13.21
N SER A 252 -4.31 0.12 -13.14
CA SER A 252 -3.47 -0.74 -13.98
C SER A 252 -3.26 -2.13 -13.36
N PHE A 253 -2.93 -3.09 -14.21
CA PHE A 253 -2.62 -4.48 -13.86
C PHE A 253 -1.20 -4.78 -14.27
N GLN A 254 -0.48 -5.53 -13.44
CA GLN A 254 0.86 -6.01 -13.73
C GLN A 254 0.82 -7.53 -13.86
N GLU A 255 1.17 -8.04 -15.03
CA GLU A 255 1.25 -9.49 -15.25
C GLU A 255 2.43 -10.08 -14.46
N PRO A 256 2.21 -11.09 -13.62
CA PRO A 256 3.29 -11.77 -12.92
C PRO A 256 4.29 -12.37 -13.90
N LEU A 257 5.57 -12.40 -13.52
CA LEU A 257 6.57 -13.21 -14.22
C LEU A 257 6.35 -14.69 -13.86
N GLU A 258 6.69 -15.59 -14.79
CA GLU A 258 6.75 -17.01 -14.46
C GLU A 258 7.92 -17.27 -13.49
N GLU A 259 7.80 -18.24 -12.58
CA GLU A 259 8.79 -18.51 -11.51
C GLU A 259 10.22 -18.74 -12.04
N GLU A 260 10.37 -19.28 -13.27
CA GLU A 260 11.67 -19.45 -13.93
C GLU A 260 12.30 -18.12 -14.41
N GLU A 261 11.58 -17.01 -14.29
CA GLU A 261 11.94 -15.69 -14.81
C GLU A 261 12.14 -14.64 -13.71
N ASP A 262 12.24 -15.02 -12.44
CA ASP A 262 12.38 -14.10 -11.28
C ASP A 262 13.63 -13.20 -11.31
N GLU A 263 14.61 -13.49 -12.19
CA GLU A 263 15.77 -12.65 -12.48
C GLU A 263 15.50 -11.53 -13.51
N LYS A 264 14.33 -11.52 -14.16
CA LYS A 264 13.97 -10.53 -15.18
C LYS A 264 13.35 -9.27 -14.57
N GLU A 265 13.43 -8.19 -15.34
CA GLU A 265 12.69 -6.98 -15.02
C GLU A 265 11.18 -7.27 -15.04
N PRO A 266 10.42 -6.77 -14.05
CA PRO A 266 9.00 -7.02 -13.97
C PRO A 266 8.27 -6.38 -15.15
N ASN A 267 7.17 -7.01 -15.57
CA ASN A 267 6.37 -6.53 -16.69
C ASN A 267 5.86 -5.11 -16.43
N SER A 268 5.80 -4.28 -17.46
CA SER A 268 5.19 -2.95 -17.36
C SER A 268 3.68 -3.06 -17.08
N PRO A 269 3.09 -2.12 -16.34
CA PRO A 269 1.65 -2.12 -16.10
C PRO A 269 0.85 -1.96 -17.39
N LEU A 270 -0.39 -2.45 -17.37
CA LEU A 270 -1.35 -2.41 -18.48
C LEU A 270 -2.72 -1.95 -17.98
N MET A 271 -3.44 -1.19 -18.80
CA MET A 271 -4.86 -0.90 -18.53
C MET A 271 -5.71 -2.06 -19.07
N VAL A 272 -6.61 -2.60 -18.25
CA VAL A 272 -7.44 -3.76 -18.62
C VAL A 272 -8.92 -3.36 -18.58
N PRO A 273 -9.50 -2.93 -19.71
CA PRO A 273 -10.89 -2.53 -19.77
C PRO A 273 -11.83 -3.60 -19.22
N ALA A 274 -12.84 -3.15 -18.47
CA ALA A 274 -13.84 -3.96 -17.77
C ALA A 274 -13.33 -4.69 -16.53
N ALA A 275 -12.09 -5.18 -16.50
CA ALA A 275 -11.53 -5.76 -15.28
C ALA A 275 -11.31 -4.69 -14.21
N ASP A 276 -10.90 -3.50 -14.63
CA ASP A 276 -10.68 -2.30 -13.80
C ASP A 276 -11.97 -1.61 -13.32
N ILE A 277 -13.15 -2.14 -13.65
CA ILE A 277 -14.44 -1.70 -13.11
C ILE A 277 -14.71 -2.35 -11.74
N LEU A 278 -14.13 -3.53 -11.47
CA LEU A 278 -14.41 -4.29 -10.26
C LEU A 278 -13.68 -3.67 -9.07
N ASN A 279 -14.44 -3.34 -8.02
CA ASN A 279 -13.91 -2.90 -6.73
C ASN A 279 -13.14 -4.03 -6.02
N HIS A 280 -12.39 -3.66 -4.97
CA HIS A 280 -11.63 -4.59 -4.14
C HIS A 280 -12.24 -4.76 -2.75
N LEU A 281 -12.08 -5.97 -2.22
CA LEU A 281 -12.10 -6.30 -0.80
C LEU A 281 -11.04 -7.38 -0.54
N ALA A 282 -10.44 -7.41 0.64
CA ALA A 282 -9.60 -8.54 1.08
C ALA A 282 -10.40 -9.86 0.94
N ASN A 283 -11.65 -9.84 1.40
CA ASN A 283 -12.61 -10.92 1.21
C ASN A 283 -13.30 -10.85 -0.18
N HIS A 284 -12.51 -10.90 -1.25
CA HIS A 284 -12.96 -10.85 -2.65
C HIS A 284 -13.80 -12.07 -3.07
N ASN A 285 -14.44 -11.99 -4.23
CA ASN A 285 -15.24 -13.09 -4.80
C ASN A 285 -14.94 -13.37 -6.29
N ALA A 286 -13.99 -12.64 -6.88
CA ALA A 286 -13.46 -12.86 -8.21
C ALA A 286 -11.96 -12.54 -8.26
N ASN A 287 -11.25 -13.10 -9.24
CA ASN A 287 -9.85 -12.79 -9.53
C ASN A 287 -9.56 -12.83 -11.04
N LEU A 288 -8.45 -12.20 -11.44
CA LEU A 288 -7.97 -12.19 -12.82
C LEU A 288 -7.01 -13.37 -13.07
N GLU A 289 -7.26 -14.13 -14.14
CA GLU A 289 -6.40 -15.17 -14.65
C GLU A 289 -5.81 -14.76 -16.00
N TYR A 290 -4.51 -15.01 -16.17
CA TYR A 290 -3.77 -14.73 -17.40
C TYR A 290 -3.80 -15.94 -18.34
N SER A 291 -3.85 -15.68 -19.64
CA SER A 291 -3.75 -16.69 -20.69
C SER A 291 -3.06 -16.08 -21.89
N ALA A 292 -2.51 -16.93 -22.77
CA ALA A 292 -1.67 -16.49 -23.90
C ALA A 292 -2.30 -15.37 -24.78
N ASP A 293 -3.62 -15.41 -25.01
CA ASP A 293 -4.29 -14.49 -25.94
C ASP A 293 -5.35 -13.60 -25.28
N TYR A 294 -5.63 -13.77 -23.98
CA TYR A 294 -6.70 -13.05 -23.31
C TYR A 294 -6.54 -13.07 -21.78
N LEU A 295 -7.27 -12.20 -21.10
CA LEU A 295 -7.42 -12.19 -19.65
C LEU A 295 -8.83 -12.70 -19.26
N ARG A 296 -8.97 -13.41 -18.14
CA ARG A 296 -10.26 -13.93 -17.65
C ARG A 296 -10.51 -13.49 -16.22
N MET A 297 -11.63 -12.80 -15.99
CA MET A 297 -12.15 -12.59 -14.64
C MET A 297 -13.00 -13.80 -14.25
N VAL A 298 -12.63 -14.49 -13.17
CA VAL A 298 -13.27 -15.74 -12.72
C VAL A 298 -13.81 -15.56 -11.30
N ALA A 299 -15.03 -16.04 -11.05
CA ALA A 299 -15.58 -16.06 -9.70
C ALA A 299 -14.89 -17.14 -8.86
N THR A 300 -14.35 -16.77 -7.71
CA THR A 300 -13.66 -17.68 -6.77
C THR A 300 -14.64 -18.37 -5.81
N ARG A 301 -15.87 -17.85 -5.72
CA ARG A 301 -16.96 -18.40 -4.91
C ARG A 301 -18.33 -18.05 -5.49
N PRO A 302 -19.44 -18.71 -5.06
CA PRO A 302 -20.78 -18.38 -5.53
C PRO A 302 -21.18 -16.94 -5.21
N ILE A 303 -21.70 -16.21 -6.21
CA ILE A 303 -22.15 -14.81 -6.07
C ILE A 303 -23.67 -14.73 -6.26
N PRO A 304 -24.46 -14.48 -5.20
CA PRO A 304 -25.90 -14.33 -5.27
C PRO A 304 -26.34 -13.14 -6.15
N LYS A 305 -27.52 -13.26 -6.77
CA LYS A 305 -28.11 -12.18 -7.57
C LYS A 305 -28.27 -10.90 -6.73
N GLY A 306 -27.75 -9.79 -7.24
CA GLY A 306 -27.82 -8.47 -6.60
C GLY A 306 -26.66 -8.17 -5.65
N GLN A 307 -25.71 -9.10 -5.46
CA GLN A 307 -24.44 -8.80 -4.81
C GLN A 307 -23.42 -8.27 -5.82
N GLU A 308 -22.56 -7.39 -5.33
CA GLU A 308 -21.44 -6.85 -6.08
C GLU A 308 -20.34 -7.91 -6.28
N ILE A 309 -19.61 -7.78 -7.40
CA ILE A 309 -18.48 -8.63 -7.74
C ILE A 309 -17.21 -7.85 -7.35
N PHE A 310 -16.45 -8.40 -6.42
CA PHE A 310 -15.21 -7.82 -5.91
C PHE A 310 -14.02 -8.61 -6.42
N ASN A 311 -13.10 -7.92 -7.08
CA ASN A 311 -11.78 -8.44 -7.44
C ASN A 311 -10.83 -8.42 -6.23
N THR A 312 -9.69 -9.08 -6.33
CA THR A 312 -8.52 -8.81 -5.48
C THR A 312 -7.51 -7.95 -6.23
N TYR A 313 -6.98 -6.92 -5.58
CA TYR A 313 -5.87 -6.12 -6.09
C TYR A 313 -4.52 -6.67 -5.60
N GLY A 314 -4.54 -7.75 -4.81
CA GLY A 314 -3.42 -8.29 -4.07
C GLY A 314 -3.75 -8.39 -2.57
N GLN A 315 -2.80 -8.88 -1.79
CA GLN A 315 -2.84 -8.79 -0.33
C GLN A 315 -2.40 -7.38 0.06
N MET A 316 -3.37 -6.51 0.31
CA MET A 316 -3.13 -5.07 0.46
C MET A 316 -3.50 -4.59 1.86
N ALA A 317 -2.51 -4.05 2.58
CA ALA A 317 -2.75 -3.36 3.83
C ALA A 317 -3.45 -2.01 3.60
N ASN A 318 -4.14 -1.50 4.61
CA ASN A 318 -4.89 -0.25 4.49
C ASN A 318 -4.00 0.96 4.14
N TRP A 319 -2.74 0.96 4.57
CA TRP A 319 -1.79 2.01 4.20
C TRP A 319 -1.43 1.98 2.70
N GLN A 320 -1.37 0.79 2.09
CA GLN A 320 -1.16 0.62 0.65
C GLN A 320 -2.44 0.96 -0.12
N LEU A 321 -3.61 0.53 0.36
CA LEU A 321 -4.90 0.85 -0.25
C LEU A 321 -5.11 2.37 -0.33
N ILE A 322 -4.86 3.10 0.75
CA ILE A 322 -5.04 4.56 0.72
C ILE A 322 -4.01 5.23 -0.18
N HIS A 323 -2.76 4.76 -0.16
CA HIS A 323 -1.66 5.32 -0.94
C HIS A 323 -1.86 5.13 -2.44
N MET A 324 -2.18 3.91 -2.87
CA MET A 324 -2.23 3.50 -4.29
C MET A 324 -3.63 3.64 -4.92
N TYR A 325 -4.69 3.54 -4.12
CA TYR A 325 -6.08 3.49 -4.60
C TYR A 325 -7.00 4.57 -3.99
N GLY A 326 -6.56 5.29 -2.96
CA GLY A 326 -7.34 6.38 -2.36
C GLY A 326 -8.50 5.94 -1.46
N PHE A 327 -8.54 4.67 -1.02
CA PHE A 327 -9.57 4.17 -0.11
C PHE A 327 -8.98 3.26 0.98
N VAL A 328 -9.80 2.89 1.95
CA VAL A 328 -9.44 1.93 3.01
C VAL A 328 -10.62 0.99 3.28
N GLU A 329 -10.34 -0.21 3.77
CA GLU A 329 -11.34 -1.11 4.30
C GLU A 329 -11.52 -0.87 5.81
N PRO A 330 -12.76 -0.64 6.29
CA PRO A 330 -13.00 -0.33 7.69
C PRO A 330 -12.71 -1.54 8.59
N TYR A 331 -12.18 -1.31 9.79
CA TYR A 331 -11.94 -2.39 10.74
C TYR A 331 -13.26 -3.11 11.13
N PRO A 332 -13.30 -4.46 11.20
CA PRO A 332 -12.18 -5.41 11.04
C PRO A 332 -12.06 -6.05 9.65
N ASP A 333 -12.65 -5.45 8.61
CA ASP A 333 -12.91 -6.09 7.31
C ASP A 333 -11.63 -6.43 6.53
N ASN A 334 -10.59 -5.59 6.61
CA ASN A 334 -9.29 -5.90 6.01
C ASN A 334 -8.57 -7.01 6.81
N THR A 335 -8.64 -8.23 6.32
CA THR A 335 -7.91 -9.38 6.90
C THR A 335 -6.43 -9.36 6.57
N ASP A 336 -6.05 -8.66 5.52
CA ASP A 336 -4.69 -8.60 4.97
C ASP A 336 -3.94 -7.35 5.47
N ASP A 337 -4.48 -6.66 6.49
CA ASP A 337 -3.89 -5.46 7.06
C ASP A 337 -2.56 -5.76 7.76
N THR A 338 -1.62 -4.82 7.67
CA THR A 338 -0.26 -4.97 8.19
C THR A 338 0.23 -3.72 8.92
N ALA A 339 1.25 -3.90 9.76
CA ALA A 339 2.02 -2.83 10.36
C ALA A 339 3.52 -3.02 10.10
N ASP A 340 4.20 -1.93 9.82
CA ASP A 340 5.63 -1.94 9.50
C ASP A 340 6.48 -1.59 10.72
N ILE A 341 7.54 -2.36 10.94
CA ILE A 341 8.63 -2.02 11.86
C ILE A 341 9.86 -1.74 11.00
N GLN A 342 10.28 -0.48 10.92
CA GLN A 342 11.47 -0.11 10.13
C GLN A 342 12.67 -0.93 10.60
N MET A 343 13.43 -1.50 9.67
CA MET A 343 14.56 -2.39 10.00
C MET A 343 15.58 -1.66 10.89
N VAL A 344 15.83 -0.38 10.58
CA VAL A 344 16.70 0.50 11.36
C VAL A 344 16.19 0.77 12.78
N THR A 345 14.88 0.65 13.04
CA THR A 345 14.29 0.74 14.39
C THR A 345 14.65 -0.48 15.23
N VAL A 346 14.73 -1.68 14.62
CA VAL A 346 15.23 -2.87 15.32
C VAL A 346 16.71 -2.73 15.66
N ARG A 347 17.53 -2.19 14.74
CA ARG A 347 18.92 -1.82 15.03
C ARG A 347 18.98 -0.83 16.19
N GLU A 348 18.15 0.21 16.18
CA GLU A 348 18.13 1.21 17.24
C GLU A 348 17.78 0.61 18.60
N ALA A 349 16.76 -0.25 18.66
CA ALA A 349 16.39 -0.97 19.87
C ALA A 349 17.57 -1.81 20.40
N ALA A 350 18.25 -2.54 19.52
CA ALA A 350 19.42 -3.32 19.89
C ALA A 350 20.57 -2.42 20.41
N VAL A 351 20.83 -1.28 19.75
CA VAL A 351 21.87 -0.31 20.17
C VAL A 351 21.56 0.28 21.55
N ARG A 352 20.28 0.58 21.86
CA ARG A 352 19.86 1.08 23.18
C ARG A 352 20.12 0.07 24.31
N GLY A 353 20.17 -1.23 24.01
CA GLY A 353 20.50 -2.29 24.96
C GLY A 353 21.98 -2.47 25.28
N THR A 354 22.89 -1.81 24.55
CA THR A 354 24.35 -1.94 24.73
C THR A 354 24.88 -1.16 25.93
N LYS A 355 25.90 -1.70 26.61
CA LYS A 355 26.49 -1.11 27.82
C LYS A 355 27.75 -0.26 27.56
N GLY A 356 28.25 -0.24 26.33
CA GLY A 356 29.44 0.53 25.97
C GLY A 356 29.79 0.48 24.48
N GLU A 357 30.79 1.26 24.08
CA GLU A 357 31.21 1.42 22.67
C GLU A 357 31.66 0.11 22.01
N ALA A 358 32.32 -0.78 22.76
CA ALA A 358 32.76 -2.07 22.21
C ALA A 358 31.58 -2.97 21.79
N GLU A 359 30.51 -3.03 22.60
CA GLU A 359 29.30 -3.80 22.27
C GLU A 359 28.54 -3.15 21.09
N ARG A 360 28.51 -1.81 21.03
CA ARG A 360 27.93 -1.08 19.88
C ARG A 360 28.64 -1.42 18.59
N LEU A 361 29.97 -1.43 18.60
CA LEU A 361 30.75 -1.74 17.39
C LEU A 361 30.51 -3.18 16.92
N GLN A 362 30.42 -4.14 17.84
CA GLN A 362 30.07 -5.53 17.51
C GLN A 362 28.65 -5.65 16.93
N LEU A 363 27.71 -4.84 17.42
CA LEU A 363 26.35 -4.80 16.89
C LEU A 363 26.30 -4.24 15.47
N TYR A 364 27.05 -3.18 15.18
CA TYR A 364 27.19 -2.68 13.80
C TYR A 364 27.84 -3.72 12.88
N GLU A 365 28.83 -4.50 13.35
CA GLU A 365 29.38 -5.60 12.56
C GLU A 365 28.32 -6.67 12.22
N ARG A 366 27.43 -6.98 13.16
CA ARG A 366 26.30 -7.89 12.94
C ARG A 366 25.29 -7.31 11.95
N TRP A 367 25.00 -6.02 12.04
CA TRP A 367 24.14 -5.31 11.09
C TRP A 367 24.72 -5.35 9.68
N ASP A 368 26.00 -5.02 9.52
CA ASP A 368 26.69 -5.07 8.23
C ASP A 368 26.70 -6.48 7.62
N PHE A 369 26.77 -7.51 8.48
CA PHE A 369 26.65 -8.89 8.04
C PHE A 369 25.23 -9.21 7.52
N LEU A 370 24.18 -8.79 8.24
CA LEU A 370 22.79 -8.94 7.76
C LEU A 370 22.55 -8.19 6.45
N CYS A 371 23.14 -6.99 6.28
CA CYS A 371 23.08 -6.25 5.02
C CYS A 371 23.73 -7.02 3.87
N LYS A 372 24.86 -7.71 4.10
CA LYS A 372 25.53 -8.54 3.09
C LYS A 372 24.72 -9.78 2.71
N LEU A 373 23.90 -10.28 3.64
CA LEU A 373 22.97 -11.37 3.38
C LEU A 373 21.64 -10.89 2.78
N GLU A 374 21.50 -9.59 2.52
CA GLU A 374 20.27 -8.97 1.99
C GLU A 374 19.04 -9.19 2.89
N MET A 375 19.25 -9.51 4.16
CA MET A 375 18.19 -9.70 5.16
C MET A 375 17.69 -8.36 5.72
N VAL A 376 18.51 -7.31 5.67
CA VAL A 376 18.15 -5.97 6.11
C VAL A 376 18.70 -4.90 5.19
N GLY A 377 18.09 -3.72 5.21
CA GLY A 377 18.56 -2.52 4.51
C GLY A 377 18.18 -1.24 5.26
N GLU A 378 18.76 -0.11 4.85
CA GLU A 378 18.52 1.19 5.51
C GLU A 378 17.12 1.77 5.22
N GLU A 379 16.48 1.37 4.11
CA GLU A 379 15.13 1.80 3.71
C GLU A 379 14.06 0.71 3.88
N GLY A 380 14.43 -0.46 4.41
CA GLY A 380 13.53 -1.61 4.53
C GLY A 380 12.72 -1.61 5.83
N ALA A 381 11.61 -2.36 5.85
CA ALA A 381 10.78 -2.60 7.02
C ALA A 381 10.48 -4.09 7.19
N PHE A 382 10.26 -4.54 8.42
CA PHE A 382 9.64 -5.83 8.68
C PHE A 382 8.12 -5.66 8.68
N VAL A 383 7.43 -6.54 7.94
CA VAL A 383 5.97 -6.43 7.74
C VAL A 383 5.26 -7.42 8.66
N ILE A 384 4.49 -6.88 9.60
CA ILE A 384 3.75 -7.65 10.61
C ILE A 384 2.29 -7.73 10.19
N GLY A 385 1.78 -8.93 9.91
CA GLY A 385 0.37 -9.16 9.65
C GLY A 385 -0.42 -9.45 10.94
N ARG A 386 -1.72 -9.70 10.79
CA ARG A 386 -2.64 -10.01 11.91
C ARG A 386 -2.39 -11.37 12.56
N GLU A 387 -1.94 -12.35 11.78
CA GLU A 387 -1.75 -13.74 12.22
C GLU A 387 -0.29 -14.23 12.12
N GLU A 388 0.48 -13.64 11.21
CA GLU A 388 1.89 -13.99 10.97
C GLU A 388 2.69 -12.79 10.49
N VAL A 389 4.02 -12.89 10.62
CA VAL A 389 4.97 -11.94 10.02
C VAL A 389 5.16 -12.32 8.55
N LEU A 390 5.02 -11.34 7.64
CA LEU A 390 5.18 -11.60 6.20
C LEU A 390 6.65 -11.60 5.76
N THR A 391 7.50 -10.83 6.44
CA THR A 391 8.97 -10.84 6.28
C THR A 391 9.60 -11.80 7.29
N GLU A 392 9.13 -13.03 7.27
CA GLU A 392 9.42 -14.03 8.31
C GLU A 392 10.91 -14.37 8.37
N GLU A 393 11.51 -14.68 7.22
CA GLU A 393 12.92 -15.02 7.09
C GLU A 393 13.81 -13.85 7.54
N GLU A 394 13.55 -12.64 7.03
CA GLU A 394 14.35 -11.45 7.34
C GLU A 394 14.30 -11.11 8.83
N LEU A 395 13.11 -11.17 9.45
CA LEU A 395 12.96 -10.87 10.87
C LEU A 395 13.58 -11.96 11.76
N ALA A 396 13.37 -13.24 11.44
CA ALA A 396 13.96 -14.35 12.18
C ALA A 396 15.50 -14.31 12.11
N ALA A 397 16.06 -14.07 10.92
CA ALA A 397 17.50 -13.87 10.70
C ALA A 397 18.04 -12.75 11.59
N THR A 398 17.34 -11.62 11.59
CA THR A 398 17.74 -10.42 12.31
C THR A 398 17.74 -10.65 13.82
N LEU A 399 16.68 -11.26 14.37
CA LEU A 399 16.59 -11.58 15.79
C LEU A 399 17.69 -12.58 16.19
N LYS A 400 17.95 -13.60 15.37
CA LYS A 400 19.00 -14.60 15.61
C LYS A 400 20.38 -13.96 15.66
N VAL A 401 20.77 -13.23 14.61
CA VAL A 401 22.10 -12.63 14.48
C VAL A 401 22.33 -11.52 15.52
N LEU A 402 21.34 -10.68 15.79
CA LEU A 402 21.49 -9.61 16.77
C LEU A 402 21.54 -10.14 18.21
N CYS A 403 20.87 -11.26 18.53
CA CYS A 403 20.80 -11.79 19.89
C CYS A 403 21.73 -12.98 20.21
N MET A 404 22.42 -13.58 19.22
CA MET A 404 23.35 -14.68 19.50
C MET A 404 24.59 -14.23 20.29
N PRO A 405 25.25 -15.10 21.07
CA PRO A 405 26.53 -14.82 21.71
C PRO A 405 27.64 -14.43 20.72
N ALA A 406 28.64 -13.68 21.19
CA ALA A 406 29.74 -13.19 20.33
C ALA A 406 30.58 -14.32 19.72
N GLU A 407 30.82 -15.41 20.47
CA GLU A 407 31.54 -16.58 19.94
C GLU A 407 30.72 -17.31 18.87
N GLU A 408 29.41 -17.50 19.11
CA GLU A 408 28.49 -18.10 18.13
C GLU A 408 28.45 -17.30 16.82
N PHE A 409 28.44 -15.96 16.90
CA PHE A 409 28.48 -15.12 15.70
C PHE A 409 29.78 -15.26 14.90
N ARG A 410 30.93 -15.46 15.56
CA ARG A 410 32.21 -15.67 14.85
C ARG A 410 32.18 -16.99 14.08
N GLU A 411 31.72 -18.06 14.72
CA GLU A 411 31.58 -19.37 14.07
C GLU A 411 30.54 -19.33 12.94
N PHE A 412 29.44 -18.61 13.16
CA PHE A 412 28.37 -18.43 12.16
C PHE A 412 28.86 -17.68 10.92
N LYS A 413 29.68 -16.64 11.10
CA LYS A 413 30.27 -15.86 10.01
C LYS A 413 31.26 -16.67 9.16
N ASP A 414 31.92 -17.67 9.76
CA ASP A 414 32.89 -18.53 9.09
C ASP A 414 32.24 -19.73 8.37
N ARG A 415 30.99 -20.07 8.71
CA ARG A 415 30.15 -20.97 7.90
C ARG A 415 29.56 -20.13 6.75
N ASP A 416 29.78 -20.54 5.51
CA ASP A 416 29.28 -19.85 4.30
C ASP A 416 27.74 -19.89 4.19
N GLY A 417 27.03 -19.20 5.08
CA GLY A 417 25.58 -19.02 5.07
C GLY A 417 24.79 -19.98 5.97
N TRP A 418 23.47 -19.97 5.76
CA TRP A 418 22.49 -20.74 6.52
C TRP A 418 22.49 -22.21 6.08
N GLY A 419 22.36 -23.14 7.02
CA GLY A 419 22.05 -24.53 6.68
C GLY A 419 20.61 -24.65 6.19
N GLU A 420 20.36 -25.52 5.18
CA GLU A 420 19.02 -25.74 4.58
C GLU A 420 17.94 -26.14 5.62
N ASP A 421 18.34 -26.66 6.78
CA ASP A 421 17.46 -27.14 7.85
C ASP A 421 17.21 -26.14 9.00
N GLU A 422 17.80 -24.93 8.99
CA GLU A 422 17.75 -24.01 10.15
C GLU A 422 16.48 -23.15 10.26
N TRP A 423 15.59 -23.19 9.27
CA TRP A 423 14.44 -22.26 9.18
C TRP A 423 13.07 -22.89 9.50
N GLU A 424 12.92 -24.22 9.47
CA GLU A 424 11.60 -24.84 9.67
C GLU A 424 11.07 -24.73 11.12
N GLU A 425 11.92 -24.53 12.12
CA GLU A 425 11.51 -24.52 13.53
C GLU A 425 11.02 -23.15 14.06
N ASP A 426 11.27 -22.04 13.35
CA ASP A 426 11.13 -20.68 13.87
C ASP A 426 10.00 -19.86 13.20
N ARG A 427 8.90 -20.51 12.79
CA ARG A 427 7.79 -19.76 12.16
C ARG A 427 7.23 -18.66 13.05
N LEU A 428 7.21 -17.41 12.58
CA LEU A 428 6.81 -16.19 13.29
C LEU A 428 5.30 -15.93 13.22
N THR A 429 4.52 -16.88 13.72
CA THR A 429 3.06 -16.75 13.87
C THR A 429 2.67 -16.26 15.26
N VAL A 430 1.44 -15.75 15.41
CA VAL A 430 0.88 -15.36 16.72
C VAL A 430 0.95 -16.48 17.77
N THR A 431 0.99 -17.75 17.35
CA THR A 431 1.08 -18.91 18.26
C THR A 431 2.51 -19.26 18.67
N ASN A 432 3.51 -18.81 17.92
CA ASN A 432 4.92 -19.17 18.11
C ASN A 432 5.74 -18.01 18.67
N ILE A 433 5.38 -16.75 18.41
CA ILE A 433 6.06 -15.58 18.96
C ILE A 433 6.24 -15.66 20.49
N PRO A 434 5.24 -16.09 21.30
CA PRO A 434 5.43 -16.24 22.75
C PRO A 434 6.44 -17.33 23.16
N LYS A 435 6.75 -18.27 22.27
CA LYS A 435 7.68 -19.39 22.51
C LYS A 435 9.13 -19.04 22.15
N LEU A 436 9.36 -17.91 21.50
CA LEU A 436 10.70 -17.45 21.12
C LEU A 436 11.61 -17.22 22.33
N LYS A 437 12.93 -17.26 22.09
CA LYS A 437 13.95 -16.95 23.09
C LYS A 437 13.66 -15.59 23.75
N ALA A 438 13.88 -15.50 25.06
CA ALA A 438 13.57 -14.27 25.82
C ALA A 438 14.29 -13.03 25.29
N SER A 439 15.53 -13.16 24.80
CA SER A 439 16.28 -12.06 24.17
C SER A 439 15.62 -11.58 22.87
N TRP A 440 15.08 -12.49 22.06
CA TRP A 440 14.40 -12.16 20.81
C TRP A 440 13.10 -11.43 21.09
N ARG A 441 12.30 -11.94 22.04
CA ARG A 441 11.05 -11.29 22.48
C ARG A 441 11.31 -9.90 23.04
N GLN A 442 12.37 -9.73 23.84
CA GLN A 442 12.73 -8.42 24.39
C GLN A 442 13.15 -7.42 23.30
N LEU A 443 14.00 -7.83 22.35
CA LEU A 443 14.40 -6.96 21.24
C LEU A 443 13.20 -6.57 20.37
N LEU A 444 12.33 -7.53 20.06
CA LEU A 444 11.12 -7.27 19.27
C LEU A 444 10.16 -6.34 20.02
N ARG A 445 9.96 -6.57 21.33
CA ARG A 445 9.17 -5.71 22.21
C ARG A 445 9.68 -4.26 22.20
N ASP A 446 10.98 -4.08 22.39
CA ASP A 446 11.58 -2.74 22.43
C ASP A 446 11.45 -2.05 21.06
N SER A 447 11.59 -2.80 19.96
CA SER A 447 11.39 -2.31 18.60
C SER A 447 9.94 -1.85 18.37
N VAL A 448 8.95 -2.62 18.81
CA VAL A 448 7.53 -2.26 18.73
C VAL A 448 7.23 -1.00 19.53
N LEU A 449 7.81 -0.86 20.73
CA LEU A 449 7.64 0.35 21.54
C LEU A 449 8.22 1.59 20.86
N LEU A 450 9.35 1.48 20.17
CA LEU A 450 9.91 2.57 19.36
C LEU A 450 9.01 2.90 18.16
N THR A 451 8.50 1.89 17.46
CA THR A 451 7.56 2.09 16.35
C THR A 451 6.28 2.79 16.81
N LEU A 452 5.69 2.38 17.95
CA LEU A 452 4.48 3.04 18.47
C LEU A 452 4.71 4.52 18.85
N GLN A 453 5.95 4.92 19.18
CA GLN A 453 6.30 6.31 19.47
C GLN A 453 6.33 7.22 18.24
N THR A 454 6.34 6.67 17.02
CA THR A 454 6.34 7.49 15.79
C THR A 454 4.96 8.08 15.49
N TYR A 455 3.89 7.47 16.01
CA TYR A 455 2.52 7.94 15.85
C TYR A 455 2.22 9.13 16.77
N ALA A 456 1.34 10.03 16.31
CA ALA A 456 0.96 11.24 17.06
C ALA A 456 0.20 10.97 18.37
N THR A 457 -0.53 9.86 18.44
CA THR A 457 -1.45 9.49 19.53
C THR A 457 -1.28 8.00 19.84
N ASP A 458 -1.77 7.55 21.00
CA ASP A 458 -1.79 6.13 21.36
C ASP A 458 -2.97 5.37 20.70
N LEU A 459 -3.05 4.05 20.91
CA LEU A 459 -4.17 3.22 20.43
C LEU A 459 -5.48 3.59 21.12
N LYS A 460 -5.44 3.91 22.41
CA LYS A 460 -6.65 4.18 23.21
C LYS A 460 -7.41 5.40 22.67
N THR A 461 -6.70 6.45 22.30
CA THR A 461 -7.28 7.66 21.70
C THR A 461 -8.03 7.33 20.41
N GLU A 462 -7.45 6.51 19.53
CA GLU A 462 -8.08 6.10 18.28
C GLU A 462 -9.30 5.21 18.53
N GLU A 463 -9.20 4.27 19.47
CA GLU A 463 -10.28 3.36 19.88
C GLU A 463 -11.49 4.12 20.45
N ASP A 464 -11.25 5.14 21.27
CA ASP A 464 -12.31 5.95 21.87
C ASP A 464 -13.08 6.75 20.81
N VAL A 465 -12.39 7.20 19.75
CA VAL A 465 -13.04 7.86 18.61
C VAL A 465 -13.81 6.86 17.75
N LEU A 466 -13.22 5.70 17.45
CA LEU A 466 -13.84 4.69 16.58
C LEU A 466 -15.06 4.03 17.23
N SER A 467 -15.01 3.79 18.55
CA SER A 467 -16.12 3.20 19.32
C SER A 467 -17.28 4.18 19.54
N ASN A 468 -17.01 5.49 19.54
CA ASN A 468 -18.04 6.53 19.64
C ASN A 468 -18.57 6.93 18.26
N LYS A 469 -19.72 6.35 17.88
CA LYS A 469 -20.38 6.61 16.58
C LYS A 469 -20.64 8.09 16.30
N GLU A 470 -20.96 8.90 17.32
CA GLU A 470 -21.21 10.33 17.13
C GLU A 470 -19.91 11.10 16.88
N ALA A 471 -18.84 10.75 17.60
CA ALA A 471 -17.51 11.33 17.38
C ALA A 471 -16.97 10.94 15.99
N TYR A 472 -17.03 9.65 15.64
CA TYR A 472 -16.61 9.15 14.34
C TYR A 472 -17.40 9.80 13.20
N ALA A 473 -18.73 9.95 13.34
CA ALA A 473 -19.56 10.56 12.31
C ALA A 473 -19.19 12.02 12.00
N LYS A 474 -18.72 12.78 13.00
CA LYS A 474 -18.29 14.19 12.88
C LYS A 474 -16.96 14.37 12.15
N LEU A 475 -16.15 13.32 12.05
CA LEU A 475 -14.90 13.36 11.28
C LEU A 475 -15.20 13.58 9.79
N SER A 476 -14.35 14.37 9.15
CA SER A 476 -14.28 14.45 7.68
C SER A 476 -13.92 13.09 7.08
N TRP A 477 -14.11 12.97 5.77
CA TRP A 477 -13.79 11.73 5.05
C TRP A 477 -12.32 11.32 5.19
N ARG A 478 -11.38 12.25 4.99
CA ARG A 478 -9.94 12.01 5.12
C ARG A 478 -9.54 11.63 6.55
N GLU A 479 -10.15 12.26 7.55
CA GLU A 479 -9.92 11.91 8.96
C GLU A 479 -10.41 10.49 9.26
N LYS A 480 -11.55 10.07 8.70
CA LYS A 480 -12.06 8.68 8.84
C LYS A 480 -11.13 7.68 8.19
N GLN A 481 -10.68 7.94 6.96
CA GLN A 481 -9.74 7.06 6.26
C GLN A 481 -8.43 6.92 7.02
N ALA A 482 -7.81 8.04 7.40
CA ALA A 482 -6.57 8.04 8.15
C ALA A 482 -6.70 7.36 9.53
N LEU A 483 -7.84 7.52 10.21
CA LEU A 483 -8.13 6.83 11.45
C LEU A 483 -8.14 5.30 11.27
N GLN A 484 -8.75 4.78 10.19
CA GLN A 484 -8.76 3.33 9.93
C GLN A 484 -7.34 2.78 9.72
N VAL A 485 -6.50 3.48 8.95
CA VAL A 485 -5.09 3.10 8.75
C VAL A 485 -4.34 3.05 10.07
N ARG A 486 -4.37 4.16 10.85
CA ARG A 486 -3.65 4.25 12.12
C ARG A 486 -4.15 3.20 13.12
N TYR A 487 -5.46 3.00 13.20
CA TYR A 487 -6.07 2.05 14.11
C TYR A 487 -5.67 0.61 13.78
N GLY A 488 -5.76 0.20 12.51
CA GLY A 488 -5.35 -1.13 12.05
C GLY A 488 -3.90 -1.45 12.40
N GLN A 489 -2.98 -0.54 12.05
CA GLN A 489 -1.55 -0.70 12.34
C GLN A 489 -1.27 -0.77 13.85
N LYS A 490 -1.83 0.15 14.64
CA LYS A 490 -1.63 0.17 16.10
C LYS A 490 -2.21 -1.08 16.77
N MET A 491 -3.34 -1.61 16.29
CA MET A 491 -3.90 -2.86 16.82
C MET A 491 -2.93 -4.03 16.64
N ILE A 492 -2.34 -4.17 15.45
CA ILE A 492 -1.34 -5.22 15.15
C ILE A 492 -0.09 -5.05 16.02
N LEU A 493 0.43 -3.83 16.14
CA LEU A 493 1.60 -3.54 16.98
C LEU A 493 1.33 -3.83 18.47
N HIS A 494 0.16 -3.48 18.98
CA HIS A 494 -0.22 -3.78 20.37
C HIS A 494 -0.41 -5.29 20.60
N GLN A 495 -1.00 -6.02 19.65
CA GLN A 495 -1.07 -7.48 19.70
C GLN A 495 0.34 -8.09 19.78
N LEU A 496 1.28 -7.61 18.96
CA LEU A 496 2.67 -8.06 19.01
C LEU A 496 3.34 -7.73 20.36
N LEU A 497 3.01 -6.58 20.95
CA LEU A 497 3.50 -6.20 22.28
C LEU A 497 3.00 -7.16 23.37
N GLU A 498 1.76 -7.64 23.29
CA GLU A 498 1.21 -8.64 24.21
C GLU A 498 1.91 -10.00 24.04
N LEU A 499 2.14 -10.44 22.80
CA LEU A 499 2.80 -11.72 22.49
C LEU A 499 4.28 -11.76 22.91
N THR A 500 4.93 -10.61 22.97
CA THR A 500 6.35 -10.46 23.36
C THR A 500 6.56 -10.15 24.84
N SER A 501 5.48 -10.13 25.63
CA SER A 501 5.52 -9.79 27.07
C SER A 501 6.11 -10.87 27.98
#